data_AF-A0A7Y2CAN5-F1
#
_entry.id   AF-A0A7Y2CAN5-F1
#
_cell.length_a   1.000
_cell.length_b   1.000
_cell.length_c   1.000
_cell.angle_alpha   90.00
_cell.angle_beta   90.00
_cell.angle_gamma   90.00
#
_symmetry.space_group_name_H-M   'P 1'
#
loop_
_entity.id
_entity.type
_entity.pdbx_description
1 polymer ?
#
loop_
_entity_poly.entity_id
_entity_poly.type
_entity_poly.pdbx_seq_one_letter_code
_entity_poly.pdbx_strand_id
1 'polypeptide(L)'
;MSSRSTNQRPESKGERVQKVLANAGLASRREIDRLIQAGRVVIDGRPAIPGDRLIGQEKVLVDGKPVRLPTYDSSAGGDVLAYHKPVGEITARRDPEGRKTVFESLPKAPQG
;
A
#
# COMPACT_ATOMS: atom_id res chain seq x y z
N MET A 1 44.74 -0.69 8.91
CA MET A 1 43.83 -0.66 7.73
C MET A 1 42.84 -1.80 7.90
N SER A 2 41.74 -1.58 8.63
CA SER A 2 40.76 -2.63 8.95
C SER A 2 39.54 -2.51 8.04
N SER A 3 39.33 -3.56 7.27
CA SER A 3 38.26 -3.77 6.30
C SER A 3 36.88 -3.62 6.96
N ARG A 4 36.06 -2.67 6.48
CA ARG A 4 34.63 -2.62 6.79
C ARG A 4 33.90 -3.63 5.90
N SER A 5 33.34 -4.66 6.53
CA SER A 5 32.39 -5.59 5.93
C SER A 5 31.19 -4.83 5.38
N THR A 6 31.06 -4.75 4.06
CA THR A 6 29.88 -4.25 3.37
C THR A 6 28.84 -5.36 3.30
N ASN A 7 27.88 -5.32 4.21
CA ASN A 7 26.71 -6.19 4.19
C ASN A 7 25.79 -5.81 3.01
N GLN A 8 26.10 -6.29 1.81
CA GLN A 8 25.23 -6.13 0.64
C GLN A 8 24.08 -7.14 0.76
N ARG A 9 22.94 -6.69 1.30
CA ARG A 9 21.66 -7.38 1.05
C ARG A 9 21.33 -7.21 -0.44
N PRO A 10 20.90 -8.27 -1.15
CA PRO A 10 20.54 -8.12 -2.55
C PRO A 10 19.37 -7.14 -2.66
N GLU A 11 19.63 -6.01 -3.30
CA GLU A 11 18.65 -5.01 -3.76
C GLU A 11 17.62 -5.74 -4.63
N SER A 12 16.54 -6.21 -4.02
CA SER A 12 15.41 -6.77 -4.72
C SER A 12 14.74 -5.65 -5.51
N LYS A 13 15.08 -5.54 -6.80
CA LYS A 13 14.49 -4.57 -7.74
C LYS A 13 12.97 -4.71 -7.71
N GLY A 14 12.28 -3.74 -7.11
CA GLY A 14 10.83 -3.65 -7.11
C GLY A 14 10.17 -3.73 -5.73
N GLU A 15 8.99 -3.13 -5.66
CA GLU A 15 8.16 -3.02 -4.46
C GLU A 15 7.07 -4.09 -4.46
N ARG A 16 6.71 -4.61 -3.28
CA ARG A 16 5.69 -5.66 -3.17
C ARG A 16 4.34 -5.18 -3.71
N VAL A 17 3.66 -6.00 -4.51
CA VAL A 17 2.36 -5.67 -5.15
C VAL A 17 1.36 -5.12 -4.14
N GLN A 18 1.23 -5.76 -2.97
CA GLN A 18 0.32 -5.33 -1.93
C GLN A 18 0.67 -3.98 -1.31
N LYS A 19 1.95 -3.57 -1.32
CA LYS A 19 2.37 -2.24 -0.86
C LYS A 19 2.06 -1.20 -1.93
N VAL A 20 2.38 -1.48 -3.19
CA VAL A 20 2.10 -0.57 -4.31
C VAL A 20 0.61 -0.29 -4.43
N LEU A 21 -0.23 -1.33 -4.44
CA LEU A 21 -1.68 -1.18 -4.54
C LEU A 21 -2.30 -0.52 -3.30
N ALA A 22 -1.73 -0.72 -2.11
CA ALA A 22 -2.21 -0.04 -0.90
C ALA A 22 -1.89 1.47 -0.94
N ASN A 23 -0.72 1.83 -1.44
CA ASN A 23 -0.32 3.23 -1.63
C ASN A 23 -1.16 3.92 -2.72
N ALA A 24 -1.61 3.17 -3.74
CA ALA A 24 -2.59 3.63 -4.71
C ALA A 24 -4.02 3.79 -4.12
N GLY A 25 -4.20 3.54 -2.82
CA GLY A 25 -5.47 3.75 -2.13
C GLY A 25 -6.51 2.66 -2.34
N LEU A 26 -6.19 1.55 -3.01
CA LEU A 26 -7.19 0.51 -3.34
C LEU A 26 -7.76 -0.17 -2.10
N ALA A 27 -6.89 -0.69 -1.25
CA ALA A 27 -7.28 -1.36 -0.01
C ALA A 27 -6.08 -1.48 0.93
N SER A 28 -6.28 -2.09 2.10
CA SER A 28 -5.15 -2.39 3.00
C SER A 28 -4.22 -3.45 2.37
N ARG A 29 -2.95 -3.47 2.77
CA ARG A 29 -1.99 -4.48 2.28
C ARG A 29 -2.51 -5.92 2.47
N ARG A 30 -3.12 -6.21 3.62
CA ARG A 30 -3.70 -7.53 3.93
C ARG A 30 -4.90 -7.85 3.05
N GLU A 31 -5.73 -6.85 2.76
CA GLU A 31 -6.88 -7.02 1.86
C GLU A 31 -6.40 -7.32 0.43
N ILE A 32 -5.35 -6.64 -0.01
CA ILE A 32 -4.75 -6.90 -1.33
C ILE A 32 -4.14 -8.29 -1.38
N ASP A 33 -3.45 -8.76 -0.34
CA ASP A 33 -2.96 -10.14 -0.29
C ASP A 33 -4.12 -11.16 -0.42
N ARG A 34 -5.30 -10.89 0.16
CA ARG A 34 -6.50 -11.71 -0.05
C ARG A 34 -7.00 -11.66 -1.49
N LEU A 35 -7.01 -10.49 -2.13
CA LEU A 35 -7.39 -10.34 -3.54
C LEU A 35 -6.43 -11.11 -4.46
N ILE A 36 -5.13 -11.07 -4.17
CA ILE A 36 -4.10 -11.83 -4.87
C ILE A 36 -4.36 -13.34 -4.70
N GLN A 37 -4.56 -13.81 -3.47
CA GLN A 37 -4.90 -15.22 -3.20
C GLN A 37 -6.19 -15.67 -3.89
N ALA A 38 -7.16 -14.78 -4.03
CA ALA A 38 -8.41 -15.03 -4.75
C ALA A 38 -8.26 -14.94 -6.29
N GLY A 39 -7.06 -14.68 -6.82
CA GLY A 39 -6.81 -14.55 -8.26
C GLY A 39 -7.43 -13.30 -8.91
N ARG A 40 -7.82 -12.30 -8.10
CA ARG A 40 -8.50 -11.08 -8.56
C ARG A 40 -7.54 -10.00 -9.04
N VAL A 41 -6.24 -10.19 -8.83
CA VAL A 41 -5.18 -9.28 -9.27
C VAL A 41 -4.42 -9.93 -10.41
N VAL A 42 -4.31 -9.21 -11.53
CA VAL A 42 -3.60 -9.65 -12.74
C VAL A 42 -2.52 -8.63 -13.07
N ILE A 43 -1.29 -9.09 -13.29
CA ILE A 43 -0.12 -8.28 -13.64
C ILE A 43 0.31 -8.73 -15.03
N ASP A 44 0.33 -7.84 -16.01
CA ASP A 44 0.72 -8.14 -17.40
C ASP A 44 0.01 -9.36 -18.00
N GLY A 45 -1.25 -9.56 -17.64
CA GLY A 45 -2.08 -10.68 -18.13
C GLY A 45 -1.94 -11.99 -17.37
N ARG A 46 -1.05 -12.10 -16.36
CA ARG A 46 -0.97 -13.27 -15.48
C ARG A 46 -1.56 -13.00 -14.08
N PRO A 47 -2.25 -13.95 -13.44
CA PRO A 47 -2.64 -13.83 -12.04
C PRO A 47 -1.41 -13.58 -11.16
N ALA A 48 -1.51 -12.59 -10.28
CA ALA A 48 -0.47 -12.30 -9.29
C ALA A 48 -0.40 -13.39 -8.23
N ILE A 49 0.78 -13.64 -7.67
CA ILE A 49 0.95 -14.52 -6.51
C ILE A 49 1.46 -13.76 -5.28
N PRO A 50 1.16 -14.23 -4.05
CA PRO A 50 1.64 -13.56 -2.85
C PRO A 50 3.16 -13.44 -2.82
N GLY A 51 3.66 -12.22 -2.67
CA GLY A 51 5.10 -11.94 -2.70
C GLY A 51 5.63 -11.43 -4.03
N ASP A 52 4.80 -11.39 -5.08
CA ASP A 52 5.13 -10.70 -6.33
C ASP A 52 5.50 -9.24 -6.07
N ARG A 53 6.40 -8.73 -6.93
CA ARG A 53 6.94 -7.38 -6.86
C ARG A 53 6.76 -6.68 -8.20
N LEU A 54 6.56 -5.38 -8.15
CA LEU A 54 6.42 -4.49 -9.30
C LEU A 54 7.62 -3.56 -9.38
N ILE A 55 8.12 -3.36 -10.60
CA ILE A 55 9.14 -2.36 -10.90
C ILE A 55 8.53 -1.04 -11.42
N GLY A 56 7.22 -0.98 -11.63
CA GLY A 56 6.46 0.22 -11.98
C GLY A 56 6.15 0.39 -13.47
N GLN A 57 6.44 -0.63 -14.29
CA GLN A 57 6.16 -0.62 -15.73
C GLN A 57 5.01 -1.57 -16.10
N GLU A 58 4.62 -2.42 -15.16
CA GLU A 58 3.64 -3.48 -15.36
C GLU A 58 2.21 -2.93 -15.38
N LYS A 59 1.36 -3.55 -16.20
CA LYS A 59 -0.07 -3.27 -16.25
C LYS A 59 -0.76 -4.10 -15.18
N VAL A 60 -1.28 -3.44 -14.16
CA VAL A 60 -2.03 -4.10 -13.08
C VAL A 60 -3.52 -3.92 -13.26
N LEU A 61 -4.24 -5.03 -13.26
CA LEU A 61 -5.69 -5.10 -13.26
C LEU A 61 -6.15 -5.68 -11.92
N VAL A 62 -7.14 -5.05 -11.31
CA VAL A 62 -7.84 -5.59 -10.15
C VAL A 62 -9.30 -5.71 -10.54
N ASP A 63 -9.85 -6.92 -10.47
CA ASP A 63 -11.23 -7.21 -10.93
C ASP A 63 -11.48 -6.83 -12.39
N GLY A 64 -10.46 -7.00 -13.25
CA GLY A 64 -10.52 -6.60 -14.65
C GLY A 64 -10.48 -5.09 -14.90
N LYS A 65 -10.37 -4.26 -13.84
CA LYS A 65 -10.23 -2.81 -13.98
C LYS A 65 -8.75 -2.41 -13.90
N PRO A 66 -8.24 -1.60 -14.85
CA PRO A 66 -6.86 -1.14 -14.80
C PRO A 66 -6.67 -0.19 -13.63
N VAL A 67 -5.61 -0.45 -12.85
CA VAL A 67 -5.22 0.40 -11.73
C VAL A 67 -4.11 1.33 -12.19
N ARG A 68 -4.32 2.64 -12.03
CA ARG A 68 -3.22 3.61 -12.15
C ARG A 68 -2.35 3.50 -10.90
N LEU A 69 -1.14 2.99 -11.09
CA LEU A 69 -0.13 2.99 -10.04
C LEU A 69 0.47 4.40 -10.00
N PRO A 70 0.48 5.08 -8.84
CA PRO A 70 1.22 6.33 -8.71
C PRO A 70 2.69 6.05 -9.02
N THR A 71 3.30 6.89 -9.87
CA THR A 71 4.74 6.83 -10.11
C THR A 71 5.44 6.91 -8.76
N TYR A 72 6.21 5.89 -8.41
CA TYR A 72 6.78 5.70 -7.08
C TYR A 72 7.95 6.68 -6.88
N ASP A 73 7.64 7.97 -6.79
CA ASP A 73 8.61 8.96 -6.41
C ASP A 73 8.78 8.91 -4.88
N SER A 74 9.73 8.08 -4.46
CA SER A 74 10.13 7.94 -3.06
C SER A 74 10.65 9.26 -2.45
N SER A 75 10.90 10.29 -3.28
CA SER A 75 11.37 11.60 -2.87
C SER A 75 10.25 12.63 -2.64
N ALA A 76 9.02 12.34 -3.08
CA ALA A 76 7.85 13.12 -2.70
C ALA A 76 7.55 12.84 -1.22
N GLY A 77 7.96 13.77 -0.34
CA GLY A 77 7.66 13.70 1.09
C GLY A 77 6.16 13.51 1.32
N GLY A 78 5.78 12.54 2.15
CA GLY A 78 4.38 12.27 2.44
C GLY A 78 3.71 13.42 3.20
N ASP A 79 2.41 13.59 3.01
CA ASP A 79 1.61 14.53 3.80
C ASP A 79 1.60 14.12 5.28
N VAL A 80 1.92 15.05 6.17
CA VAL A 80 1.91 14.84 7.62
C VAL A 80 0.80 15.67 8.25
N LEU A 81 -0.09 14.99 8.99
CA LEU A 81 -1.16 15.63 9.75
C LEU A 81 -0.96 15.40 11.25
N ALA A 82 -0.88 16.48 12.02
CA ALA A 82 -0.94 16.43 13.48
C ALA A 82 -2.40 16.54 13.94
N TYR A 83 -2.91 15.53 14.65
CA TYR A 83 -4.29 15.48 15.12
C TYR A 83 -4.37 15.24 16.63
N HIS A 84 -4.99 16.17 17.36
CA HIS A 84 -5.30 16.01 18.77
C HIS A 84 -6.65 15.29 18.92
N LYS A 85 -6.59 13.96 19.07
CA LYS A 85 -7.80 13.14 19.17
C LYS A 85 -8.57 13.42 20.47
N PRO A 86 -9.90 13.67 20.42
CA PRO A 86 -10.71 13.84 21.62
C PRO A 86 -10.93 12.51 22.36
N VAL A 87 -11.42 12.60 23.59
CA VAL A 87 -11.86 11.42 24.36
C VAL A 87 -13.09 10.80 23.69
N GLY A 88 -13.15 9.47 23.62
CA GLY A 88 -14.24 8.72 23.02
C GLY A 88 -14.00 8.24 21.58
N GLU A 89 -12.93 8.72 20.92
CA GLU A 89 -12.52 8.22 19.61
C GLU A 89 -11.47 7.10 19.71
N ILE A 90 -11.61 6.11 18.81
CA ILE A 90 -10.67 4.99 18.71
C ILE A 90 -9.76 5.06 17.48
N THR A 91 -8.55 4.55 17.61
CA THR A 91 -7.53 4.52 16.55
C THR A 91 -7.62 3.21 15.76
N ALA A 92 -8.66 3.06 14.94
CA ALA A 92 -8.87 1.88 14.10
C ALA A 92 -9.56 2.24 12.77
N ARG A 93 -9.28 1.50 11.68
CA ARG A 93 -9.95 1.70 10.37
C ARG A 93 -11.42 1.26 10.36
N ARG A 94 -11.80 0.37 11.28
CA ARG A 94 -13.16 -0.13 11.44
C ARG A 94 -13.33 -0.58 12.89
N ASP A 95 -14.39 -0.11 13.54
CA ASP A 95 -14.80 -0.58 14.86
C ASP A 95 -15.99 -1.54 14.72
N PRO A 96 -15.93 -2.79 15.24
CA PRO A 96 -17.10 -3.66 15.29
C PRO A 96 -18.22 -3.13 16.19
N GLU A 97 -17.87 -2.36 17.24
CA GLU A 97 -18.80 -1.82 18.23
C GLU A 97 -19.42 -0.47 17.82
N GLY A 98 -19.05 0.05 16.65
CA GLY A 98 -19.64 1.27 16.09
C GLY A 98 -19.22 2.58 16.79
N ARG A 99 -18.17 2.58 17.62
CA ARG A 99 -17.61 3.81 18.17
C ARG A 99 -16.95 4.62 17.05
N LYS A 100 -16.95 5.94 17.24
CA LYS A 100 -16.36 6.88 16.30
C LYS A 100 -14.87 6.61 16.14
N THR A 101 -14.43 6.45 14.89
CA THR A 101 -13.01 6.26 14.58
C THR A 101 -12.32 7.58 14.24
N VAL A 102 -11.02 7.69 14.51
CA VAL A 102 -10.24 8.89 14.13
C VAL A 102 -10.36 9.18 12.63
N PHE A 103 -10.42 8.16 11.78
CA PHE A 103 -10.48 8.31 10.33
C PHE A 103 -11.78 8.94 9.82
N GLU A 104 -12.87 8.90 10.59
CA GLU A 104 -14.10 9.62 10.28
C GLU A 104 -13.97 11.12 10.53
N SER A 105 -13.10 11.52 11.46
CA SER A 105 -12.85 12.92 11.85
C SER A 105 -11.74 13.58 11.03
N LEU A 106 -10.87 12.79 10.39
CA LEU A 106 -9.77 13.33 9.58
C LEU A 106 -10.26 13.84 8.21
N PRO A 107 -9.64 14.89 7.66
CA PRO A 107 -9.89 15.30 6.28
C PRO A 107 -9.57 14.15 5.32
N LYS A 108 -10.33 14.04 4.23
CA LYS A 108 -10.04 13.06 3.18
C LYS A 108 -8.64 13.33 2.64
N ALA A 109 -7.83 12.29 2.54
CA ALA A 109 -6.52 12.40 1.92
C ALA A 109 -6.69 13.00 0.50
N PRO A 110 -5.83 13.97 0.10
CA PRO A 110 -5.85 14.47 -1.26
C PRO A 110 -5.71 13.29 -2.22
N GLN A 111 -6.65 13.16 -3.16
CA GLN A 111 -6.55 12.17 -4.22
C GLN A 111 -5.54 12.72 -5.24
N GLY A 112 -4.33 12.16 -5.24
CA GLY A 112 -3.35 12.35 -6.31
C GLY A 112 -3.69 11.51 -7.53
#